data_AF-A0A2V6RUT8-F1
#
_entry.id   AF-A0A2V6RUT8-F1
#
_cell.length_a   1.000
_cell.length_b   1.000
_cell.length_c   1.000
_cell.angle_alpha   90.00
_cell.angle_beta   90.00
_cell.angle_gamma   90.00
#
_symmetry.space_group_name_H-M   'P 1'
#
loop_
_entity.id
_entity.type
_entity.pdbx_description
1 polymer ?
#
loop_
_entity_poly.entity_id
_entity_poly.type
_entity_poly.pdbx_seq_one_letter_code
_entity_poly.pdbx_strand_id
1 'polypeptide(L)'
;RPQVADSRAVGATAVYRRQIKGRVLTFEAVPEGFRDVETGSVWNLVGHALSGPLKGRELHPVPHVDAFWFAWAAFHPKTSIFGDP
;
A
#
# COMPACT_ATOMS: atom_id res chain seq x y z
N ARG A 1 -6.92 -29.77 -14.47
CA ARG A 1 -7.80 -28.63 -14.15
C ARG A 1 -6.94 -27.60 -13.42
N PRO A 2 -6.94 -26.32 -13.80
CA PRO A 2 -6.15 -25.32 -13.11
C PRO A 2 -6.60 -25.19 -11.64
N GLN A 3 -5.65 -25.07 -10.71
CA GLN A 3 -5.90 -24.86 -9.29
C GLN A 3 -5.34 -23.50 -8.85
N VAL A 4 -6.06 -22.82 -7.95
CA VAL A 4 -5.63 -21.51 -7.42
C VAL A 4 -4.27 -21.62 -6.72
N ALA A 5 -3.98 -22.74 -6.06
CA ALA A 5 -2.72 -22.99 -5.37
C ALA A 5 -1.49 -22.96 -6.31
N ASP A 6 -1.66 -23.25 -7.59
CA ASP A 6 -0.59 -23.27 -8.59
C ASP A 6 -0.39 -21.91 -9.28
N SER A 7 -1.16 -20.89 -8.88
CA SER A 7 -1.12 -19.57 -9.50
C SER A 7 0.09 -18.74 -9.03
N ARG A 8 0.59 -17.87 -9.91
CA ARG A 8 1.68 -16.95 -9.56
C ARG A 8 1.22 -15.99 -8.46
N ALA A 9 2.06 -15.77 -7.45
CA ALA A 9 1.87 -14.68 -6.50
C ALA A 9 1.98 -13.33 -7.25
N VAL A 10 0.91 -12.52 -7.20
CA VAL A 10 0.84 -11.20 -7.82
C VAL A 10 0.92 -10.05 -6.82
N GLY A 11 0.97 -10.37 -5.52
CA GLY A 11 1.04 -9.40 -4.44
C GLY A 11 -0.33 -8.79 -4.10
N ALA A 12 -0.32 -7.90 -3.11
CA ALA A 12 -1.42 -7.04 -2.74
C ALA A 12 -0.85 -5.67 -2.39
N THR A 13 -1.54 -4.61 -2.78
CA THR A 13 -1.16 -3.24 -2.46
C THR A 13 -2.08 -2.70 -1.37
N ALA A 14 -1.54 -1.82 -0.53
CA ALA A 14 -2.35 -0.96 0.32
C ALA A 14 -1.83 0.48 0.17
N VAL A 15 -2.76 1.43 0.05
CA VAL A 15 -2.41 2.84 -0.17
C VAL A 15 -3.10 3.69 0.90
N TYR A 16 -2.32 4.55 1.55
CA TYR A 16 -2.80 5.39 2.64
C TYR A 16 -2.35 6.84 2.48
N ARG A 17 -3.13 7.77 3.04
CA ARG A 17 -2.66 9.13 3.28
C ARG A 17 -1.64 9.10 4.41
N ARG A 18 -0.42 9.54 4.13
CA ARG A 18 0.66 9.67 5.11
C ARG A 18 0.48 10.82 6.11
N GLN A 19 -0.75 11.26 6.39
CA GLN A 19 -1.01 12.43 7.24
C GLN A 19 -1.90 12.06 8.42
N ILE A 20 -1.48 12.45 9.62
CA ILE A 20 -2.26 12.37 10.85
C ILE A 20 -2.31 13.74 11.52
N LYS A 21 -3.53 14.22 11.80
CA LYS A 21 -3.78 15.49 12.50
C LYS A 21 -2.97 16.68 11.94
N GLY A 22 -2.82 16.76 10.62
CA GLY A 22 -2.07 17.84 9.96
C GLY A 22 -0.57 17.62 9.86
N ARG A 23 0.00 16.61 10.53
CA ARG A 23 1.40 16.23 10.38
C ARG A 23 1.54 15.19 9.28
N VAL A 24 2.48 15.45 8.37
CA VAL A 24 2.84 14.51 7.33
C VAL A 24 3.96 13.61 7.84
N LEU A 25 3.83 12.31 7.63
CA LEU A 25 4.75 11.27 8.08
C LEU A 25 5.56 10.72 6.90
N THR A 26 6.76 10.25 7.20
CA THR A 26 7.70 9.60 6.29
C THR A 26 7.98 8.22 6.84
N PHE A 27 7.84 7.19 6.02
CA PHE A 27 7.92 5.81 6.46
C PHE A 27 9.18 5.13 5.92
N GLU A 28 9.80 4.34 6.78
CA GLU A 28 10.89 3.43 6.45
C GLU A 28 10.43 2.00 6.71
N ALA A 29 10.74 1.08 5.79
CA ALA A 29 10.49 -0.33 6.01
C ALA A 29 11.47 -0.88 7.05
N VAL A 30 10.95 -1.58 8.03
CA VAL A 30 11.70 -2.25 9.11
C VAL A 30 11.22 -3.70 9.24
N PRO A 31 11.98 -4.60 9.88
CA PRO A 31 11.57 -6.01 9.99
C PRO A 31 10.17 -6.22 10.60
N GLU A 32 9.74 -5.34 11.50
CA GLU A 32 8.46 -5.42 12.20
C GLU A 32 7.30 -4.72 11.45
N GLY A 33 7.56 -4.11 10.30
CA GLY A 33 6.58 -3.37 9.50
C GLY A 33 7.13 -2.06 8.94
N PHE A 34 6.50 -0.94 9.29
CA PHE A 34 6.89 0.38 8.82
C PHE A 34 7.08 1.33 9.99
N ARG A 35 8.21 2.02 10.07
CA ARG A 35 8.47 3.01 11.10
C ARG A 35 8.30 4.42 10.53
N ASP A 36 7.54 5.28 11.20
CA ASP A 36 7.52 6.70 10.83
C ASP A 36 8.72 7.43 11.45
N VAL A 37 9.42 8.25 10.66
CA VAL A 37 10.62 8.99 11.09
C VAL A 37 10.28 10.06 12.13
N GLU A 38 9.09 10.64 12.02
CA GLU A 38 8.64 11.81 12.76
C GLU A 38 8.34 11.57 14.24
N THR A 39 7.90 10.37 14.59
CA THR A 39 7.53 9.97 15.95
C THR A 39 8.19 8.66 16.37
N GLY A 40 8.73 7.89 15.42
CA GLY A 40 9.30 6.58 15.67
C GLY A 40 8.26 5.49 15.94
N SER A 41 6.97 5.73 15.66
CA SER A 41 5.93 4.71 15.83
C SER A 41 6.06 3.63 14.76
N VAL A 42 5.71 2.39 15.10
CA VAL A 42 5.75 1.25 14.18
C VAL A 42 4.34 0.89 13.76
N TRP A 43 4.18 0.64 12.47
CA TRP A 43 2.91 0.47 11.77
C TRP A 43 2.89 -0.87 11.04
N ASN A 44 1.72 -1.51 11.00
CA ASN A 44 1.51 -2.70 10.18
C ASN A 44 1.05 -2.37 8.76
N LEU A 45 0.97 -3.38 7.90
CA LEU A 45 0.56 -3.26 6.50
C LEU A 45 -0.87 -2.71 6.33
N VAL A 46 -1.75 -2.92 7.31
CA VAL A 46 -3.13 -2.41 7.28
C VAL A 46 -3.26 -0.97 7.79
N GLY A 47 -2.13 -0.30 8.05
CA GLY A 47 -2.10 1.12 8.42
C GLY A 47 -2.37 1.41 9.89
N HIS A 48 -2.22 0.43 10.80
CA HIS A 48 -2.37 0.63 12.24
C HIS A 48 -1.02 0.79 12.94
N ALA A 49 -0.91 1.79 13.82
CA ALA A 49 0.24 1.97 14.69
C ALA A 49 0.19 0.96 15.85
N LEU A 50 1.12 0.02 15.85
CA LEU A 50 1.25 -1.04 16.85
C LEU A 50 1.99 -0.59 18.12
N SER A 51 2.95 0.34 17.97
CA SER A 51 3.80 0.82 19.06
C SER A 51 4.24 2.27 18.86
N GLY A 52 4.82 2.88 19.89
CA GLY A 52 5.30 4.26 19.87
C GLY A 52 4.22 5.31 20.15
N PRO A 53 4.54 6.60 19.98
CA PRO A 53 3.65 7.72 20.36
C PRO A 53 2.29 7.73 19.66
N LEU A 54 2.18 7.13 18.47
CA LEU A 54 0.94 7.07 17.70
C LEU A 54 0.19 5.75 17.88
N LYS A 55 0.58 4.88 18.82
CA LYS A 55 -0.08 3.58 19.06
C LYS A 55 -1.62 3.69 19.11
N GLY A 56 -2.28 2.78 18.39
CA GLY A 56 -3.74 2.72 18.27
C GLY A 56 -4.35 3.74 17.29
N ARG A 57 -3.52 4.52 16.60
CA ARG A 57 -3.97 5.33 15.45
C ARG A 57 -3.96 4.50 14.18
N GLU A 58 -4.79 4.94 13.24
CA GLU A 58 -4.97 4.32 11.93
C GLU A 58 -4.72 5.37 10.85
N LEU A 59 -4.05 4.98 9.76
CA LEU A 59 -3.90 5.80 8.57
C LEU A 59 -5.19 5.78 7.75
N HIS A 60 -5.49 6.90 7.09
CA HIS A 60 -6.65 6.97 6.21
C HIS A 60 -6.38 6.24 4.89
N PRO A 61 -7.12 5.16 4.54
CA PRO A 61 -6.94 4.47 3.28
C PRO A 61 -7.32 5.36 2.11
N VAL A 62 -6.59 5.21 1.00
CA VAL A 62 -6.90 5.86 -0.27
C VAL A 62 -7.56 4.82 -1.17
N PRO A 63 -8.69 5.15 -1.82
CA PRO A 63 -9.26 4.30 -2.85
C PRO A 63 -8.20 3.99 -3.92
N HIS A 64 -7.93 2.71 -4.12
CA HIS A 64 -6.98 2.21 -5.09
C HIS A 64 -7.49 0.89 -5.66
N VAL A 65 -6.88 0.46 -6.77
CA VAL A 65 -7.22 -0.79 -7.42
C VAL A 65 -5.94 -1.48 -7.86
N ASP A 66 -5.82 -2.76 -7.51
CA ASP A 66 -4.85 -3.67 -8.11
C ASP A 66 -5.51 -4.28 -9.35
N ALA A 67 -4.99 -3.97 -10.53
CA ALA A 67 -5.53 -4.46 -11.80
C ALA A 67 -4.41 -4.93 -12.71
N PHE A 68 -4.66 -6.03 -13.44
CA PHE A 68 -3.84 -6.36 -14.59
C PHE A 68 -3.98 -5.28 -15.66
N TRP A 69 -2.88 -4.96 -16.35
CA TRP A 69 -2.87 -3.90 -17.36
C TRP A 69 -3.95 -4.10 -18.45
N PHE A 70 -4.20 -5.34 -18.87
CA PHE A 70 -5.19 -5.65 -19.91
C PHE A 70 -6.62 -5.45 -19.43
N ALA A 71 -6.90 -5.72 -18.15
CA ALA A 71 -8.20 -5.46 -17.55
C ALA A 71 -8.42 -3.95 -17.42
N TRP A 72 -7.40 -3.21 -16.97
CA TRP A 72 -7.43 -1.75 -16.93
C TRP A 72 -7.71 -1.13 -18.32
N ALA A 73 -6.97 -1.57 -19.34
CA ALA A 73 -7.09 -1.05 -20.71
C ALA A 73 -8.49 -1.27 -21.32
N ALA A 74 -9.19 -2.33 -20.93
CA ALA A 74 -10.57 -2.58 -21.37
C ALA A 74 -11.56 -1.50 -20.89
N PHE A 75 -11.35 -0.95 -19.69
CA PHE A 75 -12.17 0.13 -19.13
C PHE A 75 -11.61 1.54 -19.38
N HIS A 76 -10.31 1.64 -19.65
CA HIS A 76 -9.59 2.90 -19.89
C HIS A 76 -8.81 2.84 -21.22
N PRO A 77 -9.50 2.86 -22.38
CA PRO A 77 -8.89 2.58 -23.69
C PRO A 77 -7.89 3.64 -24.18
N LYS A 78 -7.85 4.81 -23.53
CA LYS A 78 -6.88 5.88 -23.83
C LYS A 78 -5.56 5.72 -23.06
N THR A 79 -5.46 4.76 -22.14
CA THR A 79 -4.22 4.50 -21.40
C THR A 79 -3.15 3.96 -22.36
N SER A 80 -2.04 4.67 -22.45
CA SER A 80 -0.82 4.17 -23.08
C SER A 80 -0.07 3.25 -22.11
N ILE A 81 0.44 2.13 -22.60
CA ILE A 81 1.34 1.25 -21.84
C ILE A 81 2.74 1.83 -21.96
N PHE A 82 3.37 2.09 -20.82
CA PHE A 82 4.79 2.41 -20.76
C PHE A 82 5.57 1.10 -20.55
N GLY A 83 6.51 0.81 -21.43
CA GLY A 83 7.39 -0.35 -21.36
C GLY A 83 8.81 0.05 -21.74
N ASP A 84 9.78 -0.82 -21.47
CA ASP A 84 11.15 -0.63 -21.96
C ASP A 84 11.17 -0.58 -23.50
N PRO A 85 12.11 0.17 -24.13
CA PRO A 85 12.29 0.16 -25.57
C PRO A 85 12.59 -1.24 -26.14
#